data_AF-A0A7X7P557-F1
#
_entry.id   AF-A0A7X7P557-F1
#
_cell.length_a   1.000
_cell.length_b   1.000
_cell.length_c   1.000
_cell.angle_alpha   90.00
_cell.angle_beta   90.00
_cell.angle_gamma   90.00
#
_symmetry.space_group_name_H-M   'P 1'
#
loop_
_entity.id
_entity.type
_entity.pdbx_description
1 polymer ?
#
loop_
_entity_poly.entity_id
_entity_poly.type
_entity_poly.pdbx_seq_one_letter_code
_entity_poly.pdbx_strand_id
1 'polypeptide(L)'
;SEDSRIVWGADADMQAVPDKLVPPRDAFLPIDDLHLWITDTPSSYSAVDRLHTPVAYRWEKWVPASEIAGRVAADADVGRILKIVTRGRGISGRVNEVEIAGTAGSTRIKGDRIRSRLGGLRSSLFVVRPKMGPDGFPEYFIFHGAGWGHGVGLDQSGAAGMARAGYTAEEILRHYYPKAERAGY
;
A
#
# COMPACT_ATOMS: atom_id res chain seq x y z
N SER A 1 -14.43 3.52 0.80
CA SER A 1 -13.77 2.60 -0.15
C SER A 1 -12.73 3.38 -0.93
N GLU A 2 -11.62 2.75 -1.34
CA GLU A 2 -10.80 3.31 -2.42
C GLU A 2 -11.57 3.12 -3.73
N ASP A 3 -11.84 4.24 -4.39
CA ASP A 3 -12.57 4.30 -5.66
C ASP A 3 -11.55 4.24 -6.81
N SER A 4 -11.87 3.52 -7.88
CA SER A 4 -11.02 3.42 -9.07
C SER A 4 -10.61 4.78 -9.63
N ARG A 5 -11.42 5.83 -9.41
CA ARG A 5 -11.12 7.20 -9.82
C ARG A 5 -9.85 7.74 -9.17
N ILE A 6 -9.56 7.32 -7.94
CA ILE A 6 -8.36 7.74 -7.19
C ILE A 6 -7.12 6.97 -7.67
N VAL A 7 -7.28 5.74 -8.15
CA VAL A 7 -6.17 4.85 -8.53
C VAL A 7 -5.85 4.97 -10.04
N TRP A 8 -6.86 4.99 -10.91
CA TRP A 8 -6.71 4.87 -12.36
C TRP A 8 -7.26 6.06 -13.16
N GLY A 9 -7.92 7.02 -12.51
CA GLY A 9 -8.53 8.16 -13.20
C GLY A 9 -9.71 7.80 -14.12
N ALA A 10 -10.27 6.59 -13.99
CA ALA A 10 -11.40 6.09 -14.77
C ALA A 10 -12.55 5.65 -13.84
N ASP A 11 -13.79 5.85 -14.30
CA ASP A 11 -15.00 5.27 -13.70
C ASP A 11 -15.03 3.77 -13.96
N ALA A 12 -14.40 2.99 -13.09
CA ALA A 12 -14.55 1.55 -13.04
C ALA A 12 -15.13 1.22 -11.67
N ASP A 13 -16.27 0.55 -11.57
CA ASP A 13 -16.92 0.23 -10.30
C ASP A 13 -16.17 -0.84 -9.48
N MET A 14 -14.85 -0.70 -9.33
CA MET A 14 -13.97 -1.57 -8.57
C MET A 14 -13.61 -0.89 -7.25
N GLN A 15 -13.95 -1.57 -6.15
CA GLN A 15 -13.63 -1.14 -4.79
C GLN A 15 -12.71 -2.16 -4.14
N ALA A 16 -11.83 -1.69 -3.25
CA ALA A 16 -11.10 -2.56 -2.35
C ALA A 16 -12.09 -3.28 -1.40
N VAL A 17 -12.11 -4.60 -1.42
CA VAL A 17 -12.91 -5.41 -0.49
C VAL A 17 -11.96 -6.07 0.53
N PRO A 18 -12.20 -5.91 1.84
CA PRO A 18 -11.39 -6.57 2.86
C PRO A 18 -11.55 -8.09 2.77
N ASP A 19 -10.48 -8.82 3.12
CA ASP A 19 -10.50 -10.27 3.23
C ASP A 19 -11.64 -10.74 4.16
N LYS A 20 -12.36 -11.80 3.79
CA LYS A 20 -13.52 -12.32 4.55
C LYS A 20 -13.21 -12.70 6.00
N LEU A 21 -11.97 -13.01 6.36
CA LEU A 21 -11.57 -13.34 7.73
C LEU A 21 -11.13 -12.12 8.53
N VAL A 22 -10.95 -10.97 7.88
CA VAL A 22 -10.64 -9.71 8.51
C VAL A 22 -11.94 -8.93 8.67
N PRO A 23 -12.31 -8.50 9.90
CA PRO A 23 -13.48 -7.67 10.09
C PRO A 23 -13.44 -6.46 9.16
N PRO A 24 -14.56 -6.13 8.47
CA PRO A 24 -14.59 -4.93 7.65
C PRO A 24 -14.25 -3.71 8.50
N ARG A 25 -13.54 -2.76 7.88
CA ARG A 25 -13.22 -1.48 8.50
C ARG A 25 -14.06 -0.39 7.89
N ASP A 26 -14.80 0.27 8.76
CA ASP A 26 -15.74 1.32 8.39
C ASP A 26 -15.13 2.71 8.67
N ALA A 27 -14.00 2.73 9.39
CA ALA A 27 -13.31 3.93 9.85
C ALA A 27 -11.78 3.81 9.67
N PHE A 28 -11.11 4.96 9.68
CA PHE A 28 -9.66 5.04 9.66
C PHE A 28 -9.08 4.48 10.96
N LEU A 29 -7.99 3.71 10.86
CA LEU A 29 -7.18 3.38 12.03
C LEU A 29 -6.32 4.58 12.44
N PRO A 30 -6.21 4.86 13.75
CA PRO A 30 -5.12 5.67 14.30
C PRO A 30 -3.76 5.16 13.81
N ILE A 31 -2.77 6.06 13.70
CA ILE A 31 -1.48 5.71 13.06
C ILE A 31 -0.73 4.62 13.82
N ASP A 32 -0.86 4.57 15.14
CA ASP A 32 -0.23 3.56 15.99
C ASP A 32 -0.88 2.18 15.79
N ASP A 33 -2.22 2.13 15.74
CA ASP A 33 -2.97 0.91 15.45
C ASP A 33 -2.72 0.40 14.03
N LEU A 34 -2.58 1.32 13.07
CA LEU A 34 -2.22 1.00 11.70
C LEU A 34 -0.81 0.42 11.62
N HIS A 35 0.12 0.99 12.39
CA HIS A 35 1.49 0.47 12.46
C HIS A 35 1.48 -0.96 12.99
N LEU A 36 0.80 -1.21 14.12
CA LEU A 36 0.65 -2.55 14.69
C LEU A 36 0.06 -3.52 13.67
N TRP A 37 -1.02 -3.14 12.98
CA TRP A 37 -1.66 -3.99 11.98
C TRP A 37 -0.77 -4.26 10.75
N ILE A 38 0.02 -3.27 10.31
CA ILE A 38 1.00 -3.45 9.22
C ILE A 38 2.14 -4.35 9.66
N THR A 39 2.49 -4.39 10.94
CA THR A 39 3.57 -5.27 11.44
C THR A 39 3.09 -6.64 11.91
N ASP A 40 1.77 -6.82 12.09
CA ASP A 40 1.14 -8.06 12.52
C ASP A 40 0.71 -8.94 11.31
N THR A 41 0.47 -10.23 11.58
CA THR A 41 0.00 -11.25 10.64
C THR A 41 -1.37 -11.77 11.06
N PRO A 42 -2.46 -11.01 10.81
CA PRO A 42 -3.80 -11.49 11.10
C PRO A 42 -4.14 -12.70 10.21
N SER A 43 -4.95 -13.62 10.74
CA SER A 43 -5.48 -14.73 9.95
C SER A 43 -6.32 -14.18 8.80
N SER A 44 -5.87 -14.40 7.56
CA SER A 44 -6.56 -13.98 6.34
C SER A 44 -6.43 -15.06 5.27
N TYR A 45 -7.38 -15.13 4.33
CA TYR A 45 -7.24 -16.03 3.17
C TYR A 45 -6.01 -15.69 2.32
N SER A 46 -5.54 -14.44 2.36
CA SER A 46 -4.26 -14.04 1.72
C SER A 46 -2.99 -14.45 2.48
N ALA A 47 -3.11 -15.09 3.66
CA ALA A 47 -2.00 -15.55 4.50
C ALA A 47 -1.86 -17.09 4.55
N VAL A 48 -2.57 -17.82 3.68
CA VAL A 48 -2.55 -19.30 3.65
C VAL A 48 -1.18 -19.82 3.19
N ASP A 49 -0.59 -20.72 3.98
CA ASP A 49 0.73 -21.31 3.73
C ASP A 49 0.82 -22.03 2.37
N ARG A 50 1.93 -21.81 1.65
CA ARG A 50 2.22 -22.26 0.26
C ARG A 50 1.37 -21.69 -0.89
N LEU A 51 0.45 -20.75 -0.65
CA LEU A 51 -0.33 -20.07 -1.71
C LEU A 51 -0.04 -18.57 -1.85
N HIS A 52 0.90 -18.06 -1.08
CA HIS A 52 1.43 -16.71 -1.18
C HIS A 52 2.96 -16.79 -1.14
N THR A 53 3.66 -15.84 -1.74
CA THR A 53 5.07 -15.61 -1.38
C THR A 53 5.07 -14.88 -0.04
N PRO A 54 5.66 -15.41 1.05
CA PRO A 54 5.65 -14.77 2.39
C PRO A 54 6.08 -13.30 2.38
N VAL A 55 6.93 -12.94 1.42
CA VAL A 55 7.44 -11.58 1.18
C VAL A 55 6.43 -10.59 0.57
N ALA A 56 5.27 -11.03 0.08
CA ALA A 56 4.26 -10.16 -0.51
C ALA A 56 3.23 -9.67 0.51
N TYR A 57 2.95 -10.45 1.56
CA TYR A 57 1.92 -10.14 2.55
C TYR A 57 2.36 -9.06 3.53
N ARG A 58 3.58 -9.18 4.06
CA ARG A 58 4.28 -8.18 4.86
C ARG A 58 5.69 -7.99 4.32
N TRP A 59 6.14 -6.74 4.31
CA TRP A 59 7.43 -6.41 3.74
C TRP A 59 8.11 -5.28 4.47
N GLU A 60 9.43 -5.40 4.54
CA GLU A 60 10.33 -4.32 4.94
C GLU A 60 11.19 -3.93 3.74
N LYS A 61 11.45 -2.63 3.58
CA LYS A 61 12.39 -2.14 2.58
C LYS A 61 13.17 -0.94 3.11
N TRP A 62 14.49 -1.03 2.99
CA TRP A 62 15.40 0.05 3.31
C TRP A 62 15.77 0.75 2.02
N VAL A 63 15.53 2.06 1.95
CA VAL A 63 15.82 2.87 0.78
C VAL A 63 16.79 3.97 1.18
N PRO A 64 17.96 4.08 0.54
CA PRO A 64 18.87 5.20 0.79
C PRO A 64 18.19 6.55 0.55
N ALA A 65 18.42 7.54 1.41
CA ALA A 65 17.89 8.88 1.22
C ALA A 65 18.36 9.50 -0.10
N SER A 66 19.60 9.20 -0.53
CA SER A 66 20.14 9.62 -1.82
C SER A 66 19.40 9.02 -3.02
N GLU A 67 18.92 7.77 -2.92
CA GLU A 67 18.12 7.15 -3.98
C GLU A 67 16.77 7.86 -4.13
N ILE A 68 16.09 8.16 -3.01
CA ILE A 68 14.83 8.90 -3.04
C ILE A 68 15.05 10.30 -3.62
N ALA A 69 16.09 11.01 -3.19
CA ALA A 69 16.45 12.32 -3.70
C ALA A 69 16.66 12.28 -5.23
N GLY A 70 17.43 11.31 -5.73
CA GLY A 70 17.64 11.12 -7.17
C GLY A 70 16.35 10.81 -7.94
N ARG A 71 15.45 10.01 -7.37
CA ARG A 71 14.16 9.68 -7.99
C ARG A 71 13.22 10.87 -8.09
N VAL A 72 13.30 11.84 -7.18
CA VAL A 72 12.44 13.03 -7.16
C VAL A 72 13.08 14.27 -7.76
N ALA A 73 14.37 14.23 -8.09
CA ALA A 73 15.09 15.35 -8.70
C ALA A 73 14.46 15.85 -10.01
N ALA A 74 13.80 14.97 -10.76
CA ALA A 74 13.04 15.35 -11.96
C ALA A 74 11.76 16.17 -11.64
N ASP A 75 11.26 16.11 -10.41
CA ASP A 75 10.08 16.85 -9.95
C ASP A 75 10.48 18.13 -9.21
N ALA A 76 11.50 18.07 -8.35
CA ALA A 76 12.09 19.21 -7.66
C ALA A 76 13.46 18.85 -7.07
N ASP A 77 14.39 19.82 -7.03
CA ASP A 77 15.59 19.69 -6.19
C ASP A 77 15.22 19.93 -4.73
N VAL A 78 15.27 18.86 -3.93
CA VAL A 78 15.01 18.92 -2.48
C VAL A 78 16.31 19.01 -1.68
N GLY A 79 17.47 18.92 -2.31
CA GLY A 79 18.76 18.78 -1.62
C GLY A 79 18.81 17.51 -0.76
N ARG A 80 19.41 17.61 0.44
CA ARG A 80 19.44 16.49 1.38
C ARG A 80 18.07 16.31 2.02
N ILE A 81 17.49 15.12 1.92
CA ILE A 81 16.17 14.85 2.51
C ILE A 81 16.28 14.90 4.04
N LEU A 82 15.39 15.67 4.66
CA LEU A 82 15.27 15.81 6.11
C LEU A 82 14.17 14.90 6.67
N LYS A 83 13.03 14.82 5.96
CA LYS A 83 11.87 14.02 6.40
C LYS A 83 10.95 13.63 5.25
N ILE A 84 10.22 12.55 5.48
CA ILE A 84 9.10 12.09 4.65
C ILE A 84 7.84 12.12 5.51
N VAL A 85 6.80 12.81 5.04
CA VAL A 85 5.53 12.97 5.76
C VAL A 85 4.40 12.41 4.90
N THR A 86 3.69 11.40 5.41
CA THR A 86 2.48 10.88 4.76
C THR A 86 1.31 11.85 5.00
N ARG A 87 0.63 12.25 3.94
CA ARG A 87 -0.51 13.17 3.95
C ARG A 87 -1.75 12.44 3.43
N GLY A 88 -2.71 12.20 4.32
CA GLY A 88 -3.95 11.50 3.99
C GLY A 88 -3.76 10.01 3.73
N ARG A 89 -4.75 9.23 4.17
CA ARG A 89 -4.83 7.79 3.90
C ARG A 89 -6.24 7.44 3.47
N GLY A 90 -6.39 6.41 2.64
CA GLY A 90 -7.66 5.74 2.40
C GLY A 90 -8.08 4.85 3.58
N ILE A 91 -9.32 4.35 3.56
CA ILE A 91 -9.84 3.44 4.62
C ILE A 91 -9.01 2.15 4.70
N SER A 92 -8.43 1.71 3.59
CA SER A 92 -7.49 0.58 3.54
C SER A 92 -6.15 0.84 4.25
N GLY A 93 -5.90 2.08 4.67
CA GLY A 93 -4.64 2.54 5.25
C GLY A 93 -3.59 2.97 4.21
N ARG A 94 -3.87 2.85 2.90
CA ARG A 94 -2.96 3.29 1.83
C ARG A 94 -2.75 4.79 1.86
N VAL A 95 -1.50 5.22 1.66
CA VAL A 95 -1.11 6.62 1.61
C VAL A 95 -1.53 7.22 0.27
N ASN A 96 -2.22 8.36 0.31
CA ASN A 96 -2.69 9.05 -0.89
C ASN A 96 -1.69 10.12 -1.37
N GLU A 97 -0.96 10.73 -0.45
CA GLU A 97 0.04 11.74 -0.73
C GLU A 97 1.23 11.63 0.23
N VAL A 98 2.42 11.96 -0.27
CA VAL A 98 3.65 12.06 0.51
C VAL A 98 4.31 13.40 0.23
N GLU A 99 4.72 14.08 1.29
CA GLU A 99 5.58 15.26 1.24
C GLU A 99 7.01 14.85 1.59
N ILE A 100 7.96 15.14 0.70
CA ILE A 100 9.39 14.95 0.93
C ILE A 100 9.99 16.34 1.12
N ALA A 101 10.48 16.61 2.32
CA ALA A 101 11.11 17.88 2.66
C ALA A 101 12.61 17.66 2.84
N GLY A 102 13.41 18.53 2.21
CA GLY A 102 14.86 18.53 2.30
C GLY A 102 15.42 19.93 2.49
N THR A 103 16.75 20.05 2.44
CA THR A 103 17.46 21.30 2.72
C THR A 103 17.25 22.40 1.68
N ALA A 104 16.92 22.05 0.43
CA ALA A 104 16.73 23.03 -0.65
C ALA A 104 15.25 23.33 -0.94
N GLY A 105 14.33 22.53 -0.40
CA GLY A 105 12.90 22.67 -0.69
C GLY A 105 12.10 21.44 -0.33
N SER A 106 10.91 21.33 -0.90
CA SER A 106 10.03 20.18 -0.71
C SER A 106 9.27 19.84 -1.99
N THR A 107 8.85 18.59 -2.10
CA THR A 107 7.98 18.12 -3.17
C THR A 107 6.85 17.25 -2.63
N ARG A 108 5.74 17.21 -3.34
CA ARG A 108 4.57 16.37 -3.02
C ARG A 108 4.34 15.34 -4.12
N ILE A 109 4.07 14.11 -3.71
CA ILE A 109 3.86 12.97 -4.60
C ILE A 109 2.53 12.34 -4.26
N LYS A 110 1.67 12.12 -5.26
CA LYS A 110 0.33 11.56 -5.10
C LYS A 110 0.17 10.24 -5.86
N GLY A 111 -0.76 9.41 -5.38
CA GLY A 111 -1.21 8.19 -6.05
C GLY A 111 -0.09 7.20 -6.35
N ASP A 112 -0.17 6.52 -7.50
CA ASP A 112 0.73 5.42 -7.86
C ASP A 112 2.21 5.81 -7.95
N ARG A 113 2.50 7.10 -8.19
CA ARG A 113 3.87 7.63 -8.23
C ARG A 113 4.59 7.50 -6.90
N ILE A 114 3.86 7.42 -5.77
CA ILE A 114 4.45 7.25 -4.43
C ILE A 114 5.37 6.03 -4.41
N ARG A 115 4.91 4.90 -4.96
CA ARG A 115 5.67 3.65 -4.92
C ARG A 115 6.97 3.75 -5.72
N SER A 116 6.91 4.27 -6.94
CA SER A 116 8.07 4.36 -7.83
C SER A 116 9.09 5.40 -7.37
N ARG A 117 8.63 6.52 -6.80
CA ARG A 117 9.50 7.59 -6.28
C ARG A 117 10.16 7.23 -4.94
N LEU A 118 9.53 6.43 -4.10
CA LEU A 118 10.09 5.96 -2.83
C LEU A 118 10.87 4.65 -2.94
N GLY A 119 11.59 4.43 -4.04
CA GLY A 119 12.47 3.27 -4.20
C GLY A 119 11.79 2.03 -4.80
N GLY A 120 10.58 2.12 -5.32
CA GLY A 120 9.84 0.96 -5.85
C GLY A 120 9.23 0.11 -4.73
N LEU A 121 8.30 0.71 -3.97
CA LEU A 121 7.57 0.03 -2.91
C LEU A 121 6.55 -0.98 -3.48
N ARG A 122 6.32 -2.09 -2.76
CA ARG A 122 5.35 -3.11 -3.17
C ARG A 122 3.91 -2.58 -3.16
N SER A 123 3.59 -1.64 -2.28
CA SER A 123 2.28 -1.01 -2.19
C SER A 123 2.38 0.39 -1.55
N SER A 124 1.31 1.18 -1.60
CA SER A 124 1.18 2.44 -0.85
C SER A 124 0.70 2.25 0.59
N LEU A 125 0.51 1.00 1.04
CA LEU A 125 0.13 0.66 2.41
C LEU A 125 1.40 0.42 3.23
N PHE A 126 1.93 1.51 3.79
CA PHE A 126 3.16 1.48 4.57
C PHE A 126 3.18 2.51 5.69
N VAL A 127 4.08 2.30 6.65
CA VAL A 127 4.66 3.31 7.53
C VAL A 127 6.14 3.50 7.19
N VAL A 128 6.71 4.63 7.56
CA VAL A 128 8.11 4.97 7.27
C VAL A 128 8.79 5.59 8.48
N ARG A 129 10.04 5.21 8.72
CA ARG A 129 10.91 5.82 9.74
C ARG A 129 12.31 6.11 9.16
N PRO A 130 12.94 7.23 9.53
CA PRO A 130 14.32 7.48 9.14
C PRO A 130 15.29 6.66 9.99
N LYS A 131 16.41 6.24 9.40
CA LYS A 131 17.64 5.88 10.10
C LYS A 131 18.64 7.01 9.89
N MET A 132 19.02 7.65 10.98
CA MET A 132 19.95 8.78 10.97
C MET A 132 21.39 8.28 10.79
N GLY A 133 22.16 8.99 9.97
CA GLY A 133 23.60 8.86 9.85
C GLY A 133 24.34 9.67 10.91
N PRO A 134 25.68 9.54 10.98
CA PRO A 134 26.51 10.22 11.99
C PRO A 134 26.53 11.75 11.86
N ASP A 135 26.14 12.28 10.71
CA ASP A 135 26.08 13.72 10.44
C ASP A 135 24.73 14.37 10.78
N GLY A 136 23.81 13.61 11.39
CA GLY A 136 22.51 14.10 11.82
C GLY A 136 21.48 14.18 10.70
N PHE A 137 21.73 13.58 9.53
CA PHE A 137 20.75 13.48 8.44
C PHE A 137 20.28 12.03 8.24
N PRO A 138 19.07 11.81 7.70
CA PRO A 138 18.63 10.48 7.28
C PRO A 138 19.59 9.88 6.24
N GLU A 139 20.14 8.71 6.55
CA GLU A 139 20.92 7.89 5.61
C GLU A 139 20.00 6.94 4.85
N TYR A 140 19.02 6.36 5.57
CA TYR A 140 18.00 5.47 5.02
C TYR A 140 16.61 5.87 5.49
N PHE A 141 15.61 5.55 4.68
CA PHE A 141 14.22 5.44 5.08
C PHE A 141 13.82 3.97 5.09
N ILE A 142 13.33 3.52 6.25
CA ILE A 142 12.90 2.14 6.47
C ILE A 142 11.38 2.14 6.36
N PHE A 143 10.88 1.41 5.36
CA PHE A 143 9.47 1.23 5.08
C PHE A 143 9.03 -0.14 5.59
N HIS A 144 7.98 -0.16 6.40
CA HIS A 144 7.24 -1.37 6.71
C HIS A 144 5.88 -1.28 6.03
N GLY A 145 5.51 -2.29 5.26
CA GLY A 145 4.26 -2.26 4.51
C GLY A 145 3.61 -3.61 4.34
N ALA A 146 2.38 -3.55 3.83
CA ALA A 146 1.50 -4.70 3.66
C ALA A 146 0.97 -4.80 2.23
N GLY A 147 0.80 -6.04 1.78
CA GLY A 147 0.30 -6.37 0.45
C GLY A 147 1.19 -5.93 -0.72
N TRP A 148 0.80 -6.34 -1.92
CA TRP A 148 1.49 -6.02 -3.17
C TRP A 148 0.47 -5.60 -4.22
N GLY A 149 0.68 -4.43 -4.84
CA GLY A 149 -0.20 -3.88 -5.87
C GLY A 149 -1.01 -2.68 -5.39
N HIS A 150 -1.97 -2.29 -6.22
CA HIS A 150 -2.81 -1.10 -6.05
C HIS A 150 -3.99 -1.33 -5.08
N GLY A 151 -4.32 -2.58 -4.74
CA GLY A 151 -5.34 -2.90 -3.75
C GLY A 151 -6.79 -2.71 -4.21
N VAL A 152 -7.01 -2.67 -5.53
CA VAL A 152 -8.35 -2.55 -6.15
C VAL A 152 -8.57 -3.77 -7.04
N GLY A 153 -9.74 -4.41 -6.91
CA GLY A 153 -10.12 -5.61 -7.65
C GLY A 153 -9.80 -6.91 -6.90
N LEU A 154 -9.49 -7.97 -7.65
CA LEU A 154 -9.21 -9.32 -7.14
C LEU A 154 -7.85 -9.39 -6.42
N ASP A 155 -7.84 -9.71 -5.12
CA ASP A 155 -6.65 -10.21 -4.45
C ASP A 155 -6.42 -11.66 -4.88
N GLN A 156 -5.41 -11.89 -5.73
CA GLN A 156 -5.11 -13.21 -6.29
C GLN A 156 -4.77 -14.23 -5.20
N SER A 157 -4.07 -13.82 -4.13
CA SER A 157 -3.74 -14.70 -3.01
C SER A 157 -4.97 -14.99 -2.15
N GLY A 158 -5.80 -13.98 -1.90
CA GLY A 158 -7.07 -14.17 -1.19
C GLY A 158 -8.05 -15.05 -1.96
N ALA A 159 -8.15 -14.89 -3.29
CA ALA A 159 -8.93 -15.75 -4.17
C ALA A 159 -8.46 -17.21 -4.14
N ALA A 160 -7.15 -17.46 -4.18
CA ALA A 160 -6.58 -18.80 -4.06
C ALA A 160 -6.86 -19.41 -2.67
N GLY A 161 -6.76 -18.62 -1.60
CA GLY A 161 -7.10 -19.03 -0.24
C GLY A 161 -8.58 -19.41 -0.09
N MET A 162 -9.49 -18.60 -0.66
CA MET A 162 -10.92 -18.92 -0.71
C MET A 162 -11.21 -20.19 -1.51
N ALA A 163 -10.57 -20.38 -2.67
CA ALA A 163 -10.73 -21.61 -3.45
C ALA A 163 -10.29 -22.86 -2.65
N ARG A 164 -9.18 -22.77 -1.91
CA ARG A 164 -8.72 -23.85 -1.02
C ARG A 164 -9.66 -24.10 0.16
N ALA A 165 -10.39 -23.08 0.60
CA ALA A 165 -11.42 -23.18 1.63
C ALA A 165 -12.79 -23.65 1.11
N GLY A 166 -12.88 -24.02 -0.19
CA GLY A 166 -14.06 -24.62 -0.79
C GLY A 166 -15.02 -23.63 -1.45
N TYR A 167 -14.67 -22.35 -1.55
CA TYR A 167 -15.49 -21.37 -2.27
C TYR A 167 -15.44 -21.61 -3.79
N THR A 168 -16.57 -21.49 -4.45
CA THR A 168 -16.69 -21.54 -5.90
C THR A 168 -16.12 -20.26 -6.55
N ALA A 169 -15.76 -20.36 -7.83
CA ALA A 169 -15.30 -19.20 -8.61
C ALA A 169 -16.34 -18.07 -8.63
N GLU A 170 -17.64 -18.39 -8.65
CA GLU A 170 -18.72 -17.40 -8.57
C GLU A 170 -18.73 -16.65 -7.24
N GLU A 171 -18.58 -17.36 -6.11
CA GLU A 171 -18.56 -16.75 -4.78
C GLU A 171 -17.32 -15.88 -4.56
N ILE A 172 -16.18 -16.29 -5.12
CA ILE A 172 -14.95 -15.50 -5.12
C ILE A 172 -15.13 -14.21 -5.93
N LEU A 173 -15.64 -14.30 -7.15
CA LEU A 173 -15.87 -13.11 -7.99
C LEU A 173 -16.90 -12.17 -7.36
N ARG A 174 -17.99 -12.69 -6.80
CA ARG A 174 -19.00 -11.88 -6.11
C ARG A 174 -18.43 -11.18 -4.87
N HIS A 175 -17.45 -11.77 -4.21
CA HIS A 175 -16.76 -11.14 -3.09
C HIS A 175 -15.90 -9.94 -3.53
N TYR A 176 -15.08 -10.09 -4.57
CA TYR A 176 -14.18 -9.02 -5.03
C TYR A 176 -14.85 -7.99 -5.95
N TYR A 177 -15.98 -8.34 -6.56
CA TYR A 177 -16.74 -7.49 -7.48
C TYR A 177 -18.23 -7.46 -7.10
N PRO A 178 -18.59 -6.90 -5.92
CA PRO A 178 -19.96 -6.93 -5.42
C PRO A 178 -20.96 -6.15 -6.28
N LYS A 179 -20.47 -5.27 -7.17
CA LYS A 179 -21.27 -4.47 -8.11
C LYS A 179 -21.25 -5.01 -9.55
N ALA A 180 -20.51 -6.07 -9.85
CA ALA A 180 -20.48 -6.61 -11.20
C ALA A 180 -21.80 -7.37 -11.47
N GLU A 181 -22.62 -6.83 -12.38
CA GLU A 181 -23.74 -7.59 -12.94
C GLU A 181 -23.20 -8.66 -13.90
N ARG A 182 -23.77 -9.87 -13.82
CA ARG A 182 -23.51 -10.91 -14.81
C ARG A 182 -24.04 -10.44 -16.17
N ALA A 183 -23.16 -10.33 -17.17
CA ALA A 183 -23.60 -10.45 -18.56
C ALA A 183 -24.05 -11.90 -18.76
N GLY A 184 -25.36 -12.13 -18.77
CA GLY A 184 -25.94 -13.43 -19.10
C GLY A 184 -25.58 -13.82 -20.54
N TYR A 185 -25.22 -15.08 -20.73
CA TYR A 185 -25.18 -15.74 -22.04
C TYR A 185 -26.55 -16.35 -22.34
#